data_AF-A0A7R9QQF8-F1
#
_entry.id   AF-A0A7R9QQF8-F1
#
_cell.length_a   1.000
_cell.length_b   1.000
_cell.length_c   1.000
_cell.angle_alpha   90.00
_cell.angle_beta   90.00
_cell.angle_gamma   90.00
#
_symmetry.space_group_name_H-M   'P 1'
#
loop_
_entity.id
_entity.type
_entity.pdbx_description
1 polymer ?
#
loop_
_entity_poly.entity_id
_entity_poly.type
_entity_poly.pdbx_seq_one_letter_code
_entity_poly.pdbx_strand_id
1 'polypeptide(L)'
;MLKSLLMFVLLMKMFVCDENNTNDSQLAAEHFARILKTAKCSQPVPRVIYLSKLFSTYNKKYVPFATVLNICDSTSGCCSDETQRCVAKSIEKVVLHFLVLEVTVEGNKKSVDAINFNNHTQCECRHINSSSQLT
;
A
#
# COMPACT_ATOMS: atom_id res chain seq x y z
N MET A 1 -21.25 44.59 -20.50
CA MET A 1 -19.92 44.16 -20.00
C MET A 1 -19.94 43.90 -18.49
N LEU A 2 -20.20 44.89 -17.63
CA LEU A 2 -20.14 44.74 -16.16
C LEU A 2 -21.11 43.70 -15.56
N LYS A 3 -22.32 43.56 -16.13
CA LYS A 3 -23.31 42.54 -15.72
C LYS A 3 -22.87 41.09 -16.00
N SER A 4 -22.04 40.89 -17.03
CA SER A 4 -21.54 39.55 -17.41
C SER A 4 -20.35 39.13 -16.53
N LEU A 5 -19.52 40.08 -16.09
CA LEU A 5 -18.45 39.84 -15.13
C LEU A 5 -18.99 39.50 -13.73
N LEU A 6 -20.09 40.16 -13.31
CA LEU A 6 -20.75 39.85 -12.03
C LEU A 6 -21.29 38.41 -11.98
N MET A 7 -21.84 37.92 -13.08
CA MET A 7 -22.31 36.53 -13.20
C MET A 7 -21.16 35.52 -13.14
N PHE A 8 -20.00 35.83 -13.73
CA PHE A 8 -18.81 34.98 -13.63
C PHE A 8 -18.23 34.91 -12.20
N VAL A 9 -18.23 36.04 -11.48
CA VAL A 9 -17.82 36.08 -10.07
C VAL A 9 -18.79 35.27 -9.19
N LEU A 10 -20.10 35.34 -9.46
CA LEU A 10 -21.10 34.54 -8.76
C LEU A 10 -20.98 33.04 -9.04
N LEU A 11 -20.59 32.65 -10.27
CA LEU A 11 -20.33 31.24 -10.62
C LEU A 11 -19.03 30.70 -10.00
N MET A 12 -18.00 31.54 -9.84
CA MET A 12 -16.77 31.16 -9.13
C MET A 12 -16.98 31.02 -7.62
N LYS A 13 -17.95 31.74 -7.04
CA LYS A 13 -18.34 31.55 -5.63
C LYS A 13 -19.01 30.19 -5.36
N MET A 14 -19.66 29.59 -6.35
CA MET A 14 -20.28 28.25 -6.23
C MET A 14 -19.24 27.10 -6.17
N PHE A 15 -17.95 27.38 -6.41
CA PHE A 15 -16.85 26.41 -6.25
C PHE A 15 -16.06 26.63 -4.94
N VAL A 16 -16.41 27.65 -4.16
CA VAL A 16 -15.86 27.85 -2.81
C VAL A 16 -16.79 27.12 -1.86
N CYS A 17 -16.24 26.16 -1.11
CA CYS A 17 -16.95 25.42 -0.08
C CYS A 17 -17.74 26.40 0.82
N ASP A 18 -18.99 26.03 1.07
CA ASP A 18 -20.00 26.74 1.84
C ASP A 18 -19.44 27.40 3.12
N GLU A 19 -19.83 28.66 3.37
CA GLU A 19 -19.49 29.40 4.59
C GLU A 19 -20.27 28.80 5.78
N ASN A 20 -19.68 27.84 6.48
CA ASN A 20 -19.97 27.66 7.90
C ASN A 20 -18.77 27.04 8.63
N ASN A 21 -18.18 27.87 9.50
CA ASN A 21 -17.00 27.67 10.33
C ASN A 21 -15.65 27.69 9.59
N THR A 22 -15.11 28.91 9.41
CA THR A 22 -13.81 29.19 8.77
C THR A 22 -12.64 28.43 9.41
N ASN A 23 -12.74 28.12 10.71
CA ASN A 23 -11.74 27.34 11.43
C ASN A 23 -11.73 25.87 10.97
N ASP A 24 -12.89 25.23 10.82
CA ASP A 24 -12.97 23.82 10.40
C ASP A 24 -12.47 23.64 8.96
N SER A 25 -12.76 24.61 8.09
CA SER A 25 -12.23 24.64 6.72
C SER A 25 -10.70 24.77 6.71
N GLN A 26 -10.13 25.61 7.57
CA GLN A 26 -8.69 25.74 7.73
C GLN A 26 -8.06 24.45 8.26
N LEU A 27 -8.63 23.86 9.33
CA LEU A 27 -8.15 22.61 9.92
C LEU A 27 -8.20 21.45 8.93
N ALA A 28 -9.25 21.39 8.09
CA ALA A 28 -9.36 20.41 7.02
C ALA A 28 -8.26 20.59 5.96
N ALA A 29 -7.99 21.83 5.53
CA ALA A 29 -6.91 22.13 4.60
C ALA A 29 -5.52 21.78 5.18
N GLU A 30 -5.27 22.09 6.45
CA GLU A 30 -4.04 21.73 7.15
C GLU A 30 -3.87 20.21 7.26
N HIS A 31 -4.95 19.49 7.58
CA HIS A 31 -4.95 18.04 7.60
C HIS A 31 -4.62 17.45 6.22
N PHE A 32 -5.26 17.94 5.17
CA PHE A 32 -5.00 17.52 3.80
C PHE A 32 -3.54 17.76 3.40
N ALA A 33 -2.99 18.95 3.68
CA ALA A 33 -1.59 19.27 3.42
C ALA A 33 -0.64 18.35 4.19
N ARG A 34 -0.96 18.00 5.44
CA ARG A 34 -0.21 17.03 6.22
C ARG A 34 -0.21 15.65 5.57
N ILE A 35 -1.36 15.14 5.15
CA ILE A 35 -1.47 13.84 4.46
C ILE A 35 -0.65 13.82 3.18
N LEU A 36 -0.75 14.85 2.34
CA LEU A 36 0.05 14.96 1.11
C LEU A 36 1.56 14.98 1.38
N LYS A 37 1.98 15.56 2.51
CA LYS A 37 3.39 15.63 2.91
C LYS A 37 3.90 14.33 3.52
N THR A 38 3.13 13.68 4.39
CA THR A 38 3.64 12.59 5.24
C THR A 38 3.19 11.20 4.81
N ALA A 39 2.11 11.09 4.05
CA ALA A 39 1.47 9.82 3.73
C ALA A 39 1.24 9.64 2.23
N LYS A 40 1.98 10.34 1.36
CA LYS A 40 1.87 10.15 -0.09
C LYS A 40 2.36 8.77 -0.50
N CYS A 41 1.54 8.03 -1.25
CA CYS A 41 1.96 6.77 -1.88
C CYS A 41 3.20 6.99 -2.76
N SER A 42 4.33 6.40 -2.36
CA SER A 42 5.60 6.59 -3.06
C SER A 42 6.62 5.50 -2.73
N GLN A 43 6.86 5.26 -1.45
CA GLN A 43 7.81 4.27 -0.96
C GLN A 43 7.10 3.10 -0.31
N PRO A 44 7.60 1.87 -0.51
CA PRO A 44 7.04 0.69 0.16
C PRO A 44 7.40 0.71 1.65
N VAL A 45 6.58 0.05 2.46
CA VAL A 45 6.78 -0.03 3.92
C VAL A 45 7.21 -1.44 4.31
N PRO A 46 8.18 -1.60 5.22
CA PRO A 46 8.54 -2.91 5.75
C PRO A 46 7.36 -3.60 6.44
N ARG A 47 7.17 -4.88 6.14
CA ARG A 47 6.11 -5.73 6.71
C ARG A 47 6.65 -7.10 7.06
N VAL A 48 6.21 -7.62 8.20
CA VAL A 48 6.48 -9.00 8.61
C VAL A 48 5.50 -9.94 7.89
N ILE A 49 6.04 -10.83 7.06
CA ILE A 49 5.29 -11.81 6.28
C ILE A 49 5.53 -13.19 6.86
N TYR A 50 4.47 -13.80 7.39
CA TYR A 50 4.50 -15.14 7.97
C TYR A 50 4.43 -16.19 6.86
N LEU A 51 5.37 -17.14 6.85
CA LEU A 51 5.42 -18.17 5.82
C LEU A 51 4.18 -19.08 5.85
N SER A 52 3.52 -19.22 7.01
CA SER A 52 2.27 -19.97 7.15
C SER A 52 1.07 -19.36 6.39
N LYS A 53 1.13 -18.06 6.06
CA LYS A 53 0.11 -17.41 5.21
C LYS A 53 0.34 -17.65 3.72
N LEU A 54 1.56 -18.00 3.33
CA LEU A 54 1.97 -18.23 1.94
C LEU A 54 1.96 -19.72 1.59
N PHE A 55 2.37 -20.56 2.53
CA PHE A 55 2.53 -21.99 2.36
C PHE A 55 1.70 -22.74 3.40
N SER A 56 0.70 -23.48 2.94
CA SER A 56 -0.08 -24.39 3.78
C SER A 56 0.64 -25.74 3.88
N THR A 57 1.55 -25.89 4.84
CA THR A 57 2.27 -27.15 5.07
C THR A 57 2.08 -27.63 6.50
N TYR A 58 1.54 -28.85 6.67
CA TYR A 58 1.30 -29.43 7.99
C TYR A 58 2.54 -30.10 8.62
N ASN A 59 3.49 -30.55 7.80
CA ASN A 59 4.66 -31.32 8.24
C ASN A 59 5.99 -30.55 8.16
N LYS A 60 5.98 -29.30 7.68
CA LYS A 60 7.18 -28.46 7.52
C LYS A 60 7.14 -27.26 8.46
N LYS A 61 8.28 -26.97 9.07
CA LYS A 61 8.52 -25.75 9.85
C LYS A 61 9.71 -25.00 9.27
N TYR A 62 9.50 -23.74 8.92
CA TYR A 62 10.54 -22.83 8.47
C TYR A 62 11.16 -22.09 9.66
N VAL A 63 12.48 -21.92 9.63
CA VAL A 63 13.24 -21.13 10.60
C VAL A 63 14.09 -20.09 9.85
N PRO A 64 13.83 -18.78 10.06
CA PRO A 64 12.71 -18.21 10.82
C PRO A 64 11.33 -18.53 10.19
N PHE A 65 10.24 -18.43 10.97
CA PHE A 65 8.87 -18.70 10.48
C PHE A 65 8.23 -17.51 9.74
N ALA A 66 8.94 -16.38 9.68
CA ALA A 66 8.53 -15.15 9.00
C ALA A 66 9.75 -14.47 8.37
N THR A 67 9.48 -13.56 7.43
CA THR A 67 10.47 -12.68 6.82
C THR A 67 9.98 -11.23 6.81
N VAL A 68 10.85 -10.29 6.46
CA VAL A 68 10.48 -8.89 6.25
C VAL A 68 10.60 -8.55 4.77
N LEU A 69 9.56 -7.98 4.19
CA LEU A 69 9.55 -7.47 2.82
C LEU A 69 9.03 -6.04 2.80
N ASN A 70 9.48 -5.26 1.83
CA ASN A 70 8.92 -3.96 1.54
C ASN A 70 7.69 -4.15 0.66
N ILE A 71 6.53 -3.68 1.12
CA ILE A 71 5.24 -3.88 0.46
C ILE A 71 4.57 -2.52 0.21
N CYS A 72 3.88 -2.43 -0.93
CA CYS A 72 2.99 -1.35 -1.30
C CYS A 72 1.57 -1.90 -1.19
N ASP A 73 0.78 -1.31 -0.30
CA ASP A 73 -0.62 -1.65 -0.05
C ASP A 73 -1.41 -0.40 0.35
N SER A 74 -2.69 -0.56 0.68
CA SER A 74 -3.55 0.53 1.15
C SER A 74 -3.05 1.24 2.41
N THR A 75 -2.11 0.65 3.15
CA THR A 75 -1.51 1.22 4.36
C THR A 75 -0.17 1.90 4.10
N SER A 76 0.36 1.80 2.88
CA SER A 76 1.65 2.36 2.50
C SER A 76 1.58 3.84 2.16
N GLY A 77 0.41 4.31 1.73
CA GLY A 77 0.14 5.72 1.49
C GLY A 77 -1.25 5.98 0.95
N CYS A 78 -1.63 7.25 0.96
CA CYS A 78 -2.87 7.81 0.46
C CYS A 78 -2.71 8.25 -0.99
N CYS A 79 -3.78 8.06 -1.77
CA CYS A 79 -3.94 8.53 -3.13
C CYS A 79 -4.93 9.69 -3.18
N SER A 80 -4.87 10.50 -4.24
CA SER A 80 -5.72 11.68 -4.39
C SER A 80 -7.17 11.36 -4.75
N ASP A 81 -7.46 10.12 -5.14
CA ASP A 81 -8.77 9.63 -5.59
C ASP A 81 -9.07 8.30 -4.88
N GLU A 82 -10.31 8.15 -4.38
CA GLU A 82 -10.78 6.97 -3.66
C GLU A 82 -10.84 5.70 -4.54
N THR A 83 -10.90 5.86 -5.86
CA THR A 83 -10.86 4.76 -6.83
C THR A 83 -9.44 4.25 -7.09
N GLN A 84 -8.43 4.93 -6.56
CA GLN A 84 -7.04 4.52 -6.66
C GLN A 84 -6.59 3.78 -5.40
N ARG A 85 -5.67 2.84 -5.57
CA ARG A 85 -4.91 2.27 -4.45
C ARG A 85 -3.42 2.39 -4.67
N CYS A 86 -2.71 2.45 -3.55
CA CYS A 86 -1.26 2.41 -3.54
C CYS A 86 -0.81 0.98 -3.83
N VAL A 87 -0.13 0.80 -4.97
CA VAL A 87 0.32 -0.50 -5.47
C VAL A 87 1.79 -0.44 -5.88
N ALA A 88 2.39 -1.60 -6.10
CA ALA A 88 3.76 -1.68 -6.58
C ALA A 88 3.87 -1.06 -7.99
N LYS A 89 4.81 -0.12 -8.12
CA LYS A 89 5.29 0.38 -9.41
C LYS A 89 6.44 -0.48 -9.93
N SER A 90 7.39 -0.81 -9.05
CA SER A 90 8.54 -1.65 -9.37
C SER A 90 8.77 -2.68 -8.27
N ILE A 91 9.22 -3.86 -8.70
CA ILE A 91 9.43 -5.03 -7.85
C ILE A 91 10.81 -5.61 -8.17
N GLU A 92 11.52 -5.99 -7.13
CA GLU A 92 12.75 -6.77 -7.18
C GLU A 92 12.47 -8.18 -6.67
N LYS A 93 12.97 -9.20 -7.38
CA LYS A 93 12.91 -10.58 -6.91
C LYS A 93 14.10 -10.85 -6.01
N VAL A 94 13.83 -11.22 -4.75
CA VAL A 94 14.86 -11.56 -3.77
C VAL A 94 14.75 -13.03 -3.38
N VAL A 95 15.89 -13.70 -3.27
CA VAL A 95 15.95 -15.10 -2.82
C VAL A 95 16.36 -15.10 -1.35
N LEU A 96 15.52 -15.66 -0.50
CA LEU A 96 15.79 -15.84 0.92
C LEU A 96 15.88 -17.32 1.26
N HIS A 97 16.80 -17.66 2.15
CA HIS A 97 17.09 -19.04 2.51
C HIS A 97 16.54 -19.34 3.90
N PHE A 98 15.85 -20.48 4.03
CA PHE A 98 15.25 -20.91 5.28
C PHE A 98 15.71 -22.31 5.63
N LEU A 99 16.03 -22.52 6.91
CA LEU A 99 16.15 -23.87 7.44
C LEU A 99 14.75 -24.48 7.53
N VAL A 100 14.57 -25.66 6.95
CA VAL A 100 13.32 -26.40 6.96
C VAL A 100 13.47 -27.65 7.80
N LEU A 101 12.62 -27.77 8.81
CA LEU A 101 12.45 -28.96 9.63
C LEU A 101 11.19 -29.69 9.17
N GLU A 102 11.35 -30.86 8.57
CA GLU A 102 10.25 -31.64 8.02
C GLU A 102 10.08 -32.96 8.79
N VAL A 103 8.85 -33.27 9.20
CA VAL A 103 8.49 -34.57 9.78
C VAL A 103 8.14 -35.52 8.64
N THR A 104 8.86 -36.63 8.56
CA THR A 104 8.68 -37.70 7.55
C THR A 104 8.42 -39.03 8.24
N VAL A 105 7.99 -40.04 7.47
CA VAL A 105 7.81 -41.42 7.99
C VAL A 105 9.12 -42.05 8.50
N GLU A 106 10.26 -41.58 8.01
CA GLU A 106 11.61 -42.02 8.39
C GLU A 106 12.19 -41.21 9.57
N GLY A 107 11.46 -40.21 10.08
CA GLY A 107 11.90 -39.32 11.15
C GLY A 107 11.98 -37.85 10.74
N ASN A 108 12.77 -37.06 11.48
CA ASN A 108 12.94 -35.62 11.21
C ASN A 108 14.02 -35.38 10.16
N LYS A 109 13.67 -34.70 9.06
CA LYS A 109 14.60 -34.27 8.02
C LYS A 109 14.89 -32.77 8.17
N LYS A 110 16.15 -32.39 8.00
CA LYS A 110 16.59 -30.99 7.92
C LYS A 110 17.05 -30.67 6.51
N SER A 111 16.62 -29.54 5.96
CA SER A 111 17.04 -29.07 4.64
C SER A 111 17.07 -27.54 4.58
N VAL A 112 17.58 -26.97 3.50
CA VAL A 112 17.55 -25.53 3.23
C VAL A 112 16.72 -25.29 1.98
N ASP A 113 15.68 -24.48 2.12
CA ASP A 113 14.86 -24.04 0.98
C ASP A 113 15.25 -22.60 0.60
N ALA A 114 15.47 -22.39 -0.70
CA ALA A 114 15.66 -21.07 -1.30
C ALA A 114 14.34 -20.60 -1.91
N ILE A 115 13.73 -19.58 -1.32
CA ILE A 115 12.39 -19.10 -1.69
C ILE A 115 12.50 -17.73 -2.34
N ASN A 116 11.85 -17.56 -3.49
CA ASN A 116 11.76 -16.28 -4.18
C ASN A 116 10.62 -15.44 -3.59
N PHE A 117 10.90 -14.17 -3.30
CA PHE A 117 9.91 -13.19 -2.88
C PHE A 117 9.93 -11.96 -3.79
N ASN A 118 8.79 -11.30 -3.90
CA ASN A 118 8.65 -10.00 -4.53
C ASN A 118 8.84 -8.91 -3.48
N ASN A 119 9.99 -8.24 -3.50
CA ASN A 119 10.25 -7.07 -2.67
C ASN A 119 9.91 -5.82 -3.49
N HIS A 120 8.92 -5.04 -3.06
CA HIS A 120 8.57 -3.82 -3.78
C HIS A 120 9.68 -2.79 -3.57
N THR A 121 9.97 -1.99 -4.60
CA THR A 121 11.04 -0.97 -4.54
C THR A 121 10.51 0.46 -4.75
N GLN A 122 9.35 0.60 -5.40
CA GLN A 122 8.62 1.88 -5.53
C GLN A 122 7.12 1.61 -5.58
N CYS A 123 6.32 2.56 -5.09
CA CYS A 123 4.86 2.52 -5.15
C CYS A 123 4.30 3.62 -6.04
N GLU A 124 3.08 3.42 -6.53
CA GLU A 124 2.29 4.43 -7.22
C GLU A 124 0.80 4.27 -6.95
N CYS A 125 0.06 5.34 -7.16
CA CYS A 125 -1.40 5.30 -7.17
C CYS A 125 -1.89 4.81 -8.53
N ARG A 126 -2.65 3.72 -8.53
CA ARG A 126 -3.24 3.15 -9.74
C ARG A 126 -4.74 2.96 -9.54
N HIS A 127 -5.54 3.29 -10.56
CA HIS A 127 -6.96 2.97 -10.54
C HIS A 127 -7.15 1.47 -10.48
N ILE A 128 -8.07 1.04 -9.61
CA ILE A 128 -8.42 -0.36 -9.52
C ILE A 128 -9.45 -0.63 -10.61
N ASN A 129 -8.98 -1.14 -11.74
CA ASN A 129 -9.89 -1.90 -12.59
C ASN A 129 -10.26 -3.14 -11.78
N SER A 130 -11.55 -3.45 -11.65
CA SER A 130 -12.11 -4.57 -10.89
C SER A 130 -11.59 -5.96 -11.28
N SER A 131 -10.60 -6.04 -12.17
CA SER A 131 -9.98 -7.23 -12.76
C SER A 131 -8.52 -7.47 -12.36
N SER A 132 -7.83 -6.55 -11.66
CA SER A 132 -6.40 -6.69 -11.33
C SER A 132 -6.10 -7.07 -9.87
N GLN A 133 -7.03 -7.78 -9.21
CA GLN A 133 -6.91 -8.13 -7.79
C GLN A 133 -6.26 -9.49 -7.50
N LEU A 134 -5.63 -10.14 -8.50
CA LEU A 134 -4.85 -11.35 -8.31
C LEU A 134 -3.47 -11.22 -8.94
N THR A 135 -2.48 -10.87 -8.13
CA THR A 135 -1.09 -11.37 -8.15
C THR A 135 -0.37 -10.83 -6.93
#